data_AF-A0A0F2N4B2-F1
#
_entry.id   AF-A0A0F2N4B2-F1
#
_cell.length_a   1.000
_cell.length_b   1.000
_cell.length_c   1.000
_cell.angle_alpha   90.00
_cell.angle_beta   90.00
_cell.angle_gamma   90.00
#
_symmetry.space_group_name_H-M   'P 1'
#
loop_
_entity.id
_entity.type
_entity.pdbx_description
1 polymer ?
#
loop_
_entity_poly.entity_id
_entity_poly.type
_entity_poly.pdbx_seq_one_letter_code
_entity_poly.pdbx_strand_id
1 'polypeptide(L)'
;MKRPLQNVYFGRDPVKSVTCPFCSGPLERPAELKSRRPGEMPVGSCGCGAVYAFDVTGHNLGSAFIEALVFGCNMDWDLAWNLYPEEDYLESLVENYDLESHYIVPSGSYEGRRISGALYFIRLQKDIREAAGEGVQKRLDQKAPPLSAPWPAEKIFSKEEVSELVADYQLNPLMMAAGRDKKIVRHLQRLLYSGDDLLRSRAADILGNVSSVIARKDPGAISNLLQILLNSLSTPGSSGWGSIDAAGEIILHSPDLFAGYIPAMYQFLGDESLRPGILRALARISMGRPELIRNLSFRVMPLLAKSDPETLGYTACLLGNLGAREAVSDLEKILGDQREIDIYNNGEIAKHSVGRLAKEALGKIQNPESRSQKPE
;
A
#
# COMPACT_ATOMS: atom_id res chain seq x y z
N MET A 1 -56.74 11.75 18.94
CA MET A 1 -56.23 12.88 18.12
C MET A 1 -54.71 12.96 18.26
N LYS A 2 -53.97 12.32 17.35
CA LYS A 2 -52.51 12.52 17.23
C LYS A 2 -52.30 13.55 16.11
N ARG A 3 -51.69 14.69 16.43
CA ARG A 3 -51.26 15.69 15.45
C ARG A 3 -50.13 15.10 14.60
N PRO A 4 -50.17 15.18 13.26
CA PRO A 4 -49.00 14.87 12.46
C PRO A 4 -48.05 16.07 12.49
N LEU A 5 -46.79 15.82 12.81
CA LEU A 5 -45.69 16.77 12.59
C LEU A 5 -45.46 16.85 11.07
N GLN A 6 -45.94 17.94 10.47
CA GLN A 6 -45.51 18.36 9.14
C GLN A 6 -44.07 18.85 9.24
N ASN A 7 -43.12 18.04 8.76
CA ASN A 7 -41.78 18.54 8.47
C ASN A 7 -41.83 19.32 7.15
N VAL A 8 -41.91 20.63 7.29
CA VAL A 8 -41.70 21.59 6.21
C VAL A 8 -40.18 21.69 6.01
N TYR A 9 -39.64 21.02 4.99
CA TYR A 9 -38.30 21.32 4.49
C TYR A 9 -38.43 22.33 3.34
N PHE A 10 -38.08 23.58 3.64
CA PHE A 10 -37.91 24.66 2.66
C PHE A 10 -36.67 24.40 1.79
N GLY A 11 -36.79 24.73 0.51
CA GLY A 11 -35.89 24.31 -0.55
C GLY A 11 -34.48 24.90 -0.50
N ARG A 12 -33.51 24.00 -0.58
CA ARG A 12 -32.26 24.12 -1.33
C ARG A 12 -32.02 22.73 -1.89
N ASP A 13 -31.68 22.60 -3.18
CA ASP A 13 -31.37 21.29 -3.75
C ASP A 13 -30.33 20.59 -2.86
N PRO A 14 -30.58 19.34 -2.43
CA PRO A 14 -29.71 18.64 -1.47
C PRO A 14 -28.32 18.34 -2.05
N VAL A 15 -28.17 18.51 -3.36
CA VAL A 15 -26.97 18.23 -4.15
C VAL A 15 -26.77 19.34 -5.18
N LYS A 16 -25.52 19.59 -5.56
CA LYS A 16 -25.15 20.51 -6.64
C LYS A 16 -24.38 19.74 -7.71
N SER A 17 -24.60 20.09 -8.97
CA SER A 17 -23.80 19.60 -10.09
C SER A 17 -22.34 19.99 -9.93
N VAL A 18 -21.43 19.11 -10.35
CA VAL A 18 -19.99 19.28 -10.21
C VAL A 18 -19.47 20.11 -11.37
N THR A 19 -18.96 21.30 -11.07
CA THR A 19 -18.46 22.25 -12.07
C THR A 19 -17.04 22.69 -11.74
N CYS A 20 -16.25 23.00 -12.75
CA CYS A 20 -14.90 23.53 -12.56
C CYS A 20 -14.94 24.89 -11.85
N PRO A 21 -14.17 25.10 -10.77
CA PRO A 21 -14.16 26.38 -10.07
C PRO A 21 -13.57 27.54 -10.90
N PHE A 22 -12.80 27.24 -11.95
CA PHE A 22 -12.13 28.26 -12.76
C PHE A 22 -12.89 28.69 -14.03
N CYS A 23 -13.77 27.84 -14.58
CA CYS A 23 -14.52 28.15 -15.81
C CYS A 23 -16.00 27.82 -15.74
N SER A 24 -16.46 27.24 -14.62
CA SER A 24 -17.84 26.76 -14.42
C SER A 24 -18.31 25.70 -15.43
N GLY A 25 -17.40 25.16 -16.24
CA GLY A 25 -17.70 24.07 -17.16
C GLY A 25 -18.01 22.75 -16.44
N PRO A 26 -18.73 21.83 -17.09
CA PRO A 26 -18.98 20.50 -16.54
C PRO A 26 -17.66 19.75 -16.36
N LEU A 27 -17.60 18.91 -15.33
CA LEU A 27 -16.44 18.07 -15.05
C LEU A 27 -16.76 16.61 -15.35
N GLU A 28 -15.74 15.87 -15.78
CA GLU A 28 -15.82 14.42 -15.79
C GLU A 28 -15.51 13.84 -14.40
N ARG A 29 -15.93 12.60 -14.17
CA ARG A 29 -15.49 11.88 -12.97
C ARG A 29 -13.95 11.74 -12.97
N PRO A 30 -13.28 11.98 -11.83
CA PRO A 30 -11.88 11.61 -11.66
C PRO A 30 -11.69 10.14 -12.03
N ALA A 31 -10.58 9.84 -12.70
CA ALA A 31 -10.26 8.51 -13.18
C ALA A 31 -8.91 8.04 -12.63
N GLU A 32 -8.78 6.73 -12.47
CA GLU A 32 -7.50 6.10 -12.17
C GLU A 32 -6.68 5.94 -13.47
N LEU A 33 -5.40 6.26 -13.39
CA LEU A 33 -4.46 6.07 -14.51
C LEU A 33 -3.93 4.63 -14.52
N LYS A 34 -3.62 4.07 -15.71
CA LYS A 34 -3.07 2.71 -15.82
C LYS A 34 -1.71 2.53 -15.16
N SER A 35 -0.87 3.56 -15.12
CA SER A 35 0.51 3.50 -14.61
C SER A 35 0.61 3.53 -13.07
N ARG A 36 -0.43 3.06 -12.37
CA ARG A 36 -0.67 3.36 -10.95
C ARG A 36 0.37 2.77 -10.01
N ARG A 37 0.86 3.58 -9.06
CA ARG A 37 1.51 3.10 -7.82
C ARG A 37 0.51 3.02 -6.66
N PRO A 38 0.66 2.07 -5.72
CA PRO A 38 -0.20 2.01 -4.54
C PRO A 38 -0.17 3.33 -3.75
N GLY A 39 -1.31 4.03 -3.69
CA GLY A 39 -1.46 5.28 -2.93
C GLY A 39 -1.77 6.54 -3.76
N GLU A 40 -1.65 6.49 -5.09
CA GLU A 40 -2.00 7.60 -5.99
C GLU A 40 -3.52 7.84 -6.03
N MET A 41 -3.90 9.11 -6.12
CA MET A 41 -5.30 9.55 -6.13
C MET A 41 -5.91 9.57 -7.54
N PRO A 42 -7.21 9.35 -7.71
CA PRO A 42 -7.88 9.55 -9.00
C PRO A 42 -7.77 11.01 -9.46
N VAL A 43 -7.50 11.22 -10.74
CA VAL A 43 -7.25 12.55 -11.33
C VAL A 43 -8.14 12.82 -12.54
N GLY A 44 -8.25 14.08 -12.94
CA GLY A 44 -8.93 14.46 -14.17
C GLY A 44 -8.53 15.85 -14.66
N SER A 45 -9.09 16.24 -15.80
CA SER A 45 -8.88 17.55 -16.40
C SER A 45 -10.17 18.17 -16.90
N CYS A 46 -10.25 19.48 -16.84
CA CYS A 46 -11.31 20.28 -17.45
C CYS A 46 -10.84 20.84 -18.80
N GLY A 47 -11.77 21.04 -19.74
CA GLY A 47 -11.48 21.66 -21.04
C GLY A 47 -10.90 23.09 -20.97
N CYS A 48 -11.00 23.77 -19.82
CA CYS A 48 -10.31 25.06 -19.61
C CYS A 48 -8.81 24.92 -19.28
N GLY A 49 -8.31 23.68 -19.14
CA GLY A 49 -6.92 23.37 -18.80
C GLY A 49 -6.62 23.26 -17.31
N ALA A 50 -7.64 23.29 -16.45
CA ALA A 50 -7.47 22.95 -15.04
C ALA A 50 -7.39 21.43 -14.87
N VAL A 51 -6.54 20.96 -13.97
CA VAL A 51 -6.47 19.57 -13.54
C VAL A 51 -6.94 19.44 -12.10
N TYR A 52 -7.33 18.23 -11.69
CA TYR A 52 -7.79 17.97 -10.34
C TYR A 52 -7.44 16.56 -9.86
N ALA A 53 -7.27 16.43 -8.54
CA ALA A 53 -7.12 15.15 -7.84
C ALA A 53 -8.24 14.98 -6.81
N PHE A 54 -8.65 13.74 -6.59
CA PHE A 54 -9.73 13.38 -5.67
C PHE A 54 -9.20 12.68 -4.41
N ASP A 55 -9.35 13.33 -3.26
CA ASP A 55 -9.17 12.67 -1.96
C ASP A 55 -10.51 12.15 -1.44
N VAL A 56 -10.61 10.84 -1.30
CA VAL A 56 -11.81 10.17 -0.76
C VAL A 56 -12.09 10.54 0.70
N THR A 57 -11.07 10.94 1.47
CA THR A 57 -11.22 11.20 2.91
C THR A 57 -11.64 12.62 3.23
N GLY A 58 -11.25 13.60 2.40
CA GLY A 58 -11.34 15.03 2.66
C GLY A 58 -10.25 15.57 3.59
N HIS A 59 -9.37 14.72 4.10
CA HIS A 59 -8.38 15.06 5.11
C HIS A 59 -6.94 15.03 4.58
N ASN A 60 -6.69 14.42 3.41
CA ASN A 60 -5.37 14.33 2.80
C ASN A 60 -5.16 15.41 1.73
N LEU A 61 -5.58 16.63 2.01
CA LEU A 61 -5.60 17.73 1.03
C LEU A 61 -4.19 18.09 0.52
N GLY A 62 -3.16 17.98 1.36
CA GLY A 62 -1.77 18.21 0.93
C GLY A 62 -1.28 17.19 -0.10
N SER A 63 -1.67 15.91 0.05
CA SER A 63 -1.37 14.89 -0.95
C SER A 63 -2.18 15.07 -2.23
N ALA A 64 -3.45 15.48 -2.11
CA ALA A 64 -4.29 15.80 -3.28
C ALA A 64 -3.76 16.99 -4.07
N PHE A 65 -3.27 18.01 -3.38
CA PHE A 65 -2.57 19.15 -3.97
C PHE A 65 -1.35 18.69 -4.78
N ILE A 66 -0.45 17.93 -4.15
CA ILE A 66 0.76 17.40 -4.80
C ILE A 66 0.41 16.58 -6.03
N GLU A 67 -0.57 15.67 -5.91
CA GLU A 67 -1.01 14.82 -7.01
C GLU A 67 -1.52 15.65 -8.19
N ALA A 68 -2.40 16.63 -7.94
CA ALA A 68 -2.93 17.49 -8.98
C ALA A 68 -1.83 18.31 -9.67
N LEU A 69 -0.86 18.82 -8.91
CA LEU A 69 0.23 19.63 -9.43
C LEU A 69 1.17 18.81 -10.32
N VAL A 70 1.63 17.66 -9.82
CA VAL A 70 2.52 16.75 -10.56
C VAL A 70 1.82 16.19 -11.80
N PHE A 71 0.54 15.84 -11.70
CA PHE A 71 -0.25 15.40 -12.83
C PHE A 71 -0.38 16.49 -13.90
N GLY A 72 -0.63 17.74 -13.50
CA GLY A 72 -0.64 18.90 -14.40
C GLY A 72 0.69 19.09 -15.14
N CYS A 73 1.80 18.73 -14.49
CA CYS A 73 3.15 18.74 -15.06
C CYS A 73 3.50 17.46 -15.83
N ASN A 74 2.51 16.66 -16.24
CA ASN A 74 2.71 15.39 -16.97
C ASN A 74 3.62 14.38 -16.21
N MET A 75 3.52 14.37 -14.88
CA MET A 75 4.34 13.57 -13.97
C MET A 75 5.82 13.98 -13.91
N ASP A 76 6.15 15.20 -14.35
CA ASP A 76 7.46 15.82 -14.14
C ASP A 76 7.52 16.43 -12.74
N TRP A 77 8.15 15.70 -11.83
CA TRP A 77 8.32 16.09 -10.43
C TRP A 77 9.26 17.29 -10.27
N ASP A 78 10.31 17.33 -11.09
CA ASP A 78 11.30 18.41 -11.03
C ASP A 78 10.68 19.72 -11.50
N LEU A 79 9.88 19.69 -12.57
CA LEU A 79 9.11 20.85 -13.00
C LEU A 79 8.13 21.30 -11.92
N ALA A 80 7.31 20.37 -11.40
CA ALA A 80 6.27 20.69 -10.41
C ALA A 80 6.83 21.38 -9.15
N TRP A 81 8.01 20.96 -8.68
CA TRP A 81 8.62 21.51 -7.45
C TRP A 81 9.25 22.88 -7.65
N ASN A 82 9.47 23.30 -8.90
CA ASN A 82 10.00 24.61 -9.24
C ASN A 82 8.90 25.62 -9.57
N LEU A 83 7.62 25.25 -9.45
CA LEU A 83 6.49 26.15 -9.68
C LEU A 83 6.07 26.88 -8.40
N TYR A 84 5.74 28.15 -8.53
CA TYR A 84 5.29 29.00 -7.43
C TYR A 84 3.77 29.25 -7.48
N PRO A 85 3.06 29.15 -6.34
CA PRO A 85 1.64 29.48 -6.29
C PRO A 85 1.38 30.94 -6.63
N GLU A 86 0.24 31.22 -7.28
CA GLU A 86 -0.20 32.53 -7.79
C GLU A 86 0.66 33.12 -8.92
N GLU A 87 1.91 32.67 -9.07
CA GLU A 87 2.76 32.97 -10.21
C GLU A 87 2.57 31.92 -11.31
N ASP A 88 2.95 30.67 -11.09
CA ASP A 88 2.93 29.63 -12.11
C ASP A 88 1.62 28.84 -12.17
N TYR A 89 0.85 28.85 -11.08
CA TYR A 89 -0.43 28.15 -11.01
C TYR A 89 -1.41 28.77 -10.02
N LEU A 90 -2.70 28.49 -10.25
CA LEU A 90 -3.78 28.80 -9.31
C LEU A 90 -4.33 27.51 -8.71
N GLU A 91 -4.76 27.58 -7.46
CA GLU A 91 -5.38 26.46 -6.74
C GLU A 91 -6.83 26.74 -6.35
N SER A 92 -7.63 25.68 -6.21
CA SER A 92 -9.00 25.77 -5.69
C SER A 92 -9.43 24.45 -5.08
N LEU A 93 -10.16 24.51 -3.97
CA LEU A 93 -10.67 23.33 -3.27
C LEU A 93 -12.20 23.25 -3.39
N VAL A 94 -12.70 22.07 -3.75
CA VAL A 94 -14.13 21.75 -3.71
C VAL A 94 -14.36 20.60 -2.75
N GLU A 95 -14.96 20.90 -1.60
CA GLU A 95 -15.27 19.93 -0.56
C GLU A 95 -16.64 19.26 -0.76
N ASN A 96 -16.85 18.16 -0.05
CA ASN A 96 -18.07 17.36 -0.05
C ASN A 96 -18.46 16.83 -1.44
N TYR A 97 -17.47 16.48 -2.26
CA TYR A 97 -17.68 15.80 -3.52
C TYR A 97 -17.89 14.30 -3.29
N ASP A 98 -18.99 13.75 -3.83
CA ASP A 98 -19.29 12.33 -3.83
C ASP A 98 -18.91 11.71 -5.18
N LEU A 99 -17.95 10.79 -5.18
CA LEU A 99 -17.49 10.09 -6.39
C LEU A 99 -18.59 9.23 -7.01
N GLU A 100 -19.45 8.63 -6.18
CA GLU A 100 -20.48 7.68 -6.61
C GLU A 100 -21.59 8.39 -7.39
N SER A 101 -22.24 9.38 -6.76
CA SER A 101 -23.32 10.14 -7.39
C SER A 101 -22.82 11.23 -8.34
N HIS A 102 -21.54 11.61 -8.26
CA HIS A 102 -20.94 12.72 -9.00
C HIS A 102 -21.65 14.06 -8.74
N TYR A 103 -21.86 14.34 -7.45
CA TYR A 103 -22.43 15.59 -6.96
C TYR A 103 -21.57 16.21 -5.86
N ILE A 104 -21.70 17.53 -5.69
CA ILE A 104 -21.27 18.22 -4.48
C ILE A 104 -22.44 18.18 -3.50
N VAL A 105 -22.19 17.75 -2.27
CA VAL A 105 -23.20 17.55 -1.23
C VAL A 105 -22.93 18.50 -0.07
N PRO A 106 -23.45 19.75 -0.08
CA PRO A 106 -23.11 20.75 0.93
C PRO A 106 -23.45 20.36 2.38
N SER A 107 -24.42 19.46 2.57
CA SER A 107 -24.77 18.92 3.89
C SER A 107 -23.72 17.97 4.47
N GLY A 108 -22.75 17.53 3.66
CA GLY A 108 -21.76 16.52 4.04
C GLY A 108 -22.36 15.13 4.29
N SER A 109 -23.63 14.92 3.93
CA SER A 109 -24.33 13.63 4.07
C SER A 109 -25.39 13.48 2.99
N TYR A 110 -25.35 12.36 2.27
CA TYR A 110 -26.26 12.03 1.18
C TYR A 110 -26.61 10.54 1.23
N GLU A 111 -27.90 10.22 1.14
CA GLU A 111 -28.41 8.83 1.15
C GLU A 111 -27.86 7.96 2.31
N GLY A 112 -27.76 8.54 3.51
CA GLY A 112 -27.25 7.86 4.71
C GLY A 112 -25.73 7.68 4.78
N ARG A 113 -24.99 8.07 3.74
CA ARG A 113 -23.52 8.09 3.70
C ARG A 113 -23.00 9.47 4.11
N ARG A 114 -21.95 9.51 4.93
CA ARG A 114 -21.19 10.75 5.18
C ARG A 114 -20.30 11.01 3.97
N ILE A 115 -20.47 12.18 3.36
CA ILE A 115 -19.67 12.63 2.22
C ILE A 115 -18.63 13.61 2.74
N SER A 116 -17.37 13.21 2.69
CA SER A 116 -16.24 14.07 3.05
C SER A 116 -15.22 14.19 1.92
N GLY A 117 -15.45 13.60 0.75
CA GLY A 117 -14.50 13.66 -0.35
C GLY A 117 -14.24 15.08 -0.83
N ALA A 118 -13.04 15.34 -1.34
CA ALA A 118 -12.64 16.65 -1.83
C ALA A 118 -11.93 16.55 -3.17
N LEU A 119 -12.20 17.52 -4.05
CA LEU A 119 -11.48 17.73 -5.30
C LEU A 119 -10.53 18.92 -5.12
N TYR A 120 -9.24 18.66 -5.30
CA TYR A 120 -8.21 19.69 -5.28
C TYR A 120 -7.85 20.05 -6.71
N PHE A 121 -8.05 21.30 -7.10
CA PHE A 121 -7.82 21.78 -8.46
C PHE A 121 -6.53 22.58 -8.54
N ILE A 122 -5.81 22.37 -9.65
CA ILE A 122 -4.66 23.18 -10.06
C ILE A 122 -4.90 23.67 -11.48
N ARG A 123 -4.62 24.95 -11.73
CA ARG A 123 -4.63 25.54 -13.07
C ARG A 123 -3.29 26.20 -13.34
N LEU A 124 -2.48 25.55 -14.16
CA LEU A 124 -1.18 26.04 -14.61
C LEU A 124 -1.33 27.25 -15.54
N GLN A 125 -0.32 28.12 -15.53
CA GLN A 125 -0.17 29.17 -16.54
C GLN A 125 -0.10 28.59 -17.95
N LYS A 126 -0.42 29.46 -18.93
CA LYS A 126 -0.61 29.07 -20.32
C LYS A 126 0.59 28.34 -20.92
N ASP A 127 1.79 28.85 -20.69
CA ASP A 127 3.02 28.34 -21.32
C ASP A 127 3.39 26.95 -20.80
N ILE A 128 3.29 26.73 -19.48
CA ILE A 128 3.52 25.44 -18.83
C ILE A 128 2.47 24.41 -19.28
N ARG A 129 1.22 24.84 -19.36
CA ARG A 129 0.10 24.00 -19.81
C ARG A 129 0.23 23.57 -21.26
N GLU A 130 0.68 24.46 -22.15
CA GLU A 130 0.91 24.13 -23.56
C GLU A 130 2.03 23.09 -23.72
N ALA A 131 3.08 23.18 -22.90
CA ALA A 131 4.16 22.20 -22.90
C ALA A 131 3.74 20.81 -22.35
N ALA A 132 2.95 20.78 -21.27
CA ALA A 132 2.56 19.53 -20.62
C ALA A 132 1.28 18.88 -21.18
N GLY A 133 0.41 19.67 -21.84
CA GLY A 133 -0.97 19.32 -22.13
C GLY A 133 -1.18 18.06 -22.97
N GLU A 134 -0.36 17.85 -24.01
CA GLU A 134 -0.46 16.64 -24.85
C GLU A 134 -0.16 15.36 -24.04
N GLY A 135 0.82 15.43 -23.13
CA GLY A 135 1.16 14.33 -22.24
C GLY A 135 0.05 14.03 -21.22
N VAL A 136 -0.54 15.07 -20.62
CA VAL A 136 -1.67 14.93 -19.69
C VAL A 136 -2.86 14.26 -20.39
N GLN A 137 -3.23 14.71 -21.59
CA GLN A 137 -4.36 14.13 -22.31
C GLN A 137 -4.10 12.67 -22.69
N LYS A 138 -2.89 12.34 -23.18
CA LYS A 138 -2.50 10.97 -23.52
C LYS A 138 -2.59 10.02 -22.33
N ARG A 139 -2.32 10.49 -21.11
CA ARG A 139 -2.48 9.68 -19.89
C ARG A 139 -3.94 9.48 -19.50
N LEU A 140 -4.78 10.50 -19.70
CA LEU A 140 -6.23 10.38 -19.52
C LEU A 140 -6.88 9.47 -20.56
N ASP A 141 -6.33 9.37 -21.76
CA ASP A 141 -6.79 8.41 -22.77
C ASP A 141 -6.36 6.98 -22.40
N GLN A 142 -5.33 6.84 -21.56
CA GLN A 142 -4.90 5.59 -20.93
C GLN A 142 -5.54 5.38 -19.55
N LYS A 143 -6.83 5.73 -19.42
CA LYS A 143 -7.65 5.37 -18.24
C LYS A 143 -7.50 3.88 -17.93
N ALA A 144 -7.22 3.54 -16.68
CA ALA A 144 -7.42 2.17 -16.24
C ALA A 144 -8.88 1.79 -16.56
N PRO A 145 -9.17 0.54 -16.99
CA PRO A 145 -10.56 0.13 -17.07
C PRO A 145 -11.22 0.52 -15.75
N PRO A 146 -12.38 1.20 -15.77
CA PRO A 146 -13.07 1.54 -14.53
C PRO A 146 -13.15 0.25 -13.74
N LEU A 147 -12.63 0.25 -12.51
CA LEU A 147 -12.89 -0.82 -11.56
C LEU A 147 -14.37 -1.13 -11.68
N SER A 148 -14.66 -2.30 -12.23
CA SER A 148 -15.96 -2.63 -12.81
C SER A 148 -17.04 -2.42 -11.76
N ALA A 149 -17.83 -1.36 -11.92
CA ALA A 149 -18.96 -0.93 -11.10
C ALA A 149 -18.67 -0.74 -9.58
N PRO A 150 -19.40 0.17 -8.90
CA PRO A 150 -19.45 0.15 -7.46
C PRO A 150 -20.05 -1.20 -7.05
N TRP A 151 -19.26 -2.04 -6.40
CA TRP A 151 -19.84 -3.13 -5.63
C TRP A 151 -20.80 -2.48 -4.63
N PRO A 152 -22.04 -3.00 -4.50
CA PRO A 152 -23.09 -2.32 -3.77
C PRO A 152 -22.63 -2.06 -2.34
N ALA A 153 -23.15 -0.97 -1.79
CA ALA A 153 -23.00 -0.56 -0.40
C ALA A 153 -22.84 -1.76 0.56
N GLU A 154 -21.86 -1.68 1.47
CA GLU A 154 -21.77 -2.56 2.64
C GLU A 154 -21.49 -4.05 2.38
N LYS A 155 -20.67 -4.42 1.38
CA LYS A 155 -20.22 -5.83 1.30
C LYS A 155 -19.34 -6.19 2.52
N ILE A 156 -19.94 -6.89 3.46
CA ILE A 156 -19.28 -7.58 4.58
C ILE A 156 -18.95 -8.98 4.09
N PHE A 157 -17.68 -9.35 4.11
CA PHE A 157 -17.27 -10.68 3.66
C PHE A 157 -17.48 -11.70 4.76
N SER A 158 -18.05 -12.85 4.40
CA SER A 158 -18.07 -14.03 5.25
C SER A 158 -16.66 -14.61 5.42
N LYS A 159 -16.50 -15.54 6.38
CA LYS A 159 -15.22 -16.23 6.59
C LYS A 159 -14.81 -17.00 5.33
N GLU A 160 -15.78 -17.64 4.69
CA GLU A 160 -15.60 -18.52 3.54
C GLU A 160 -15.18 -17.70 2.32
N GLU A 161 -15.86 -16.59 2.04
CA GLU A 161 -15.48 -15.67 0.95
C GLU A 161 -14.07 -15.08 1.16
N VAL A 162 -13.70 -14.69 2.39
CA VAL A 162 -12.32 -14.22 2.65
C VAL A 162 -11.31 -15.34 2.37
N SER A 163 -11.63 -16.58 2.75
CA SER A 163 -10.76 -17.73 2.49
C SER A 163 -10.58 -18.00 1.00
N GLU A 164 -11.65 -17.92 0.21
CA GLU A 164 -11.61 -18.08 -1.25
C GLU A 164 -10.79 -16.97 -1.91
N LEU A 165 -11.05 -15.71 -1.54
CA LEU A 165 -10.29 -14.57 -2.06
C LEU A 165 -8.80 -14.66 -1.74
N VAL A 166 -8.44 -15.14 -0.55
CA VAL A 166 -7.04 -15.38 -0.19
C VAL A 166 -6.47 -16.55 -0.98
N ALA A 167 -7.23 -17.64 -1.17
CA ALA A 167 -6.82 -18.79 -1.95
C ALA A 167 -6.66 -18.48 -3.45
N ASP A 168 -7.39 -17.51 -3.99
CA ASP A 168 -7.28 -17.07 -5.38
C ASP A 168 -6.38 -15.84 -5.55
N TYR A 169 -5.71 -15.43 -4.46
CA TYR A 169 -4.83 -14.25 -4.39
C TYR A 169 -5.50 -12.95 -4.91
N GLN A 170 -6.77 -12.75 -4.56
CA GLN A 170 -7.58 -11.59 -4.94
C GLN A 170 -7.56 -10.52 -3.84
N LEU A 171 -6.58 -9.61 -3.92
CA LEU A 171 -6.37 -8.57 -2.89
C LEU A 171 -7.40 -7.43 -2.98
N ASN A 172 -7.73 -7.01 -4.20
CA ASN A 172 -8.50 -5.79 -4.46
C ASN A 172 -9.85 -5.75 -3.72
N PRO A 173 -10.69 -6.81 -3.74
CA PRO A 173 -11.98 -6.79 -3.05
C PRO A 173 -11.84 -6.58 -1.53
N LEU A 174 -10.83 -7.21 -0.93
CA LEU A 174 -10.56 -7.12 0.51
C LEU A 174 -10.02 -5.74 0.89
N MET A 175 -9.14 -5.15 0.08
CA MET A 175 -8.61 -3.80 0.30
C MET A 175 -9.70 -2.73 0.22
N MET A 176 -10.63 -2.84 -0.73
CA MET A 176 -11.75 -1.89 -0.87
C MET A 176 -12.71 -1.91 0.33
N ALA A 177 -12.91 -3.10 0.92
CA ALA A 177 -13.77 -3.28 2.08
C ALA A 177 -13.06 -3.02 3.42
N ALA A 178 -11.72 -3.07 3.46
CA ALA A 178 -10.88 -2.96 4.67
C ALA A 178 -11.25 -1.79 5.60
N GLY A 179 -11.54 -0.61 5.03
CA GLY A 179 -11.89 0.58 5.82
C GLY A 179 -13.28 0.55 6.48
N ARG A 180 -14.12 -0.43 6.13
CA ARG A 180 -15.53 -0.53 6.55
C ARG A 180 -15.83 -1.85 7.25
N ASP A 181 -15.39 -2.98 6.67
CA ASP A 181 -15.57 -4.30 7.26
C ASP A 181 -14.45 -4.65 8.23
N LYS A 182 -14.72 -4.37 9.51
CA LYS A 182 -13.81 -4.68 10.62
C LYS A 182 -13.56 -6.18 10.83
N LYS A 183 -14.35 -7.08 10.19
CA LYS A 183 -14.19 -8.53 10.35
C LYS A 183 -13.11 -9.11 9.44
N ILE A 184 -12.73 -8.43 8.37
CA ILE A 184 -11.71 -8.90 7.41
C ILE A 184 -10.40 -9.23 8.13
N VAL A 185 -9.91 -8.32 8.98
CA VAL A 185 -8.68 -8.54 9.77
C VAL A 185 -8.79 -9.82 10.59
N ARG A 186 -9.92 -10.03 11.28
CA ARG A 186 -10.15 -11.24 12.08
C ARG A 186 -10.20 -12.51 11.23
N HIS A 187 -10.74 -12.43 10.01
CA HIS A 187 -10.81 -13.56 9.09
C HIS A 187 -9.43 -13.91 8.54
N LEU A 188 -8.62 -12.91 8.17
CA LEU A 188 -7.23 -13.08 7.76
C LEU A 188 -6.36 -13.64 8.88
N GLN A 189 -6.47 -13.12 10.12
CA GLN A 189 -5.74 -13.64 11.28
C GLN A 189 -5.96 -15.13 11.51
N ARG A 190 -7.16 -15.65 11.21
CA ARG A 190 -7.43 -17.09 11.33
C ARG A 190 -6.64 -17.90 10.31
N LEU A 191 -6.48 -17.38 9.10
CA LEU A 191 -5.78 -18.07 8.01
C LEU A 191 -4.26 -18.12 8.25
N LEU A 192 -3.72 -17.26 9.13
CA LEU A 192 -2.32 -17.32 9.57
C LEU A 192 -1.96 -18.63 10.28
N TYR A 193 -2.94 -19.41 10.72
CA TYR A 193 -2.76 -20.72 11.36
C TYR A 193 -3.18 -21.89 10.45
N SER A 194 -3.38 -21.65 9.16
CA SER A 194 -3.68 -22.71 8.19
C SER A 194 -2.54 -23.74 8.14
N GLY A 195 -2.84 -25.02 7.91
CA GLY A 195 -1.81 -26.02 7.61
C GLY A 195 -1.20 -25.87 6.21
N ASP A 196 -1.85 -25.11 5.33
CA ASP A 196 -1.38 -24.81 3.98
C ASP A 196 -0.46 -23.58 3.99
N ASP A 197 0.80 -23.78 3.63
CA ASP A 197 1.86 -22.78 3.64
C ASP A 197 1.57 -21.62 2.69
N LEU A 198 1.08 -21.90 1.49
CA LEU A 198 0.75 -20.88 0.49
C LEU A 198 -0.42 -20.02 0.98
N LEU A 199 -1.45 -20.67 1.55
CA LEU A 199 -2.59 -19.95 2.10
C LEU A 199 -2.18 -19.05 3.28
N ARG A 200 -1.28 -19.52 4.16
CA ARG A 200 -0.73 -18.70 5.25
C ARG A 200 0.03 -17.48 4.72
N SER A 201 0.92 -17.68 3.75
CA SER A 201 1.72 -16.58 3.18
C SER A 201 0.85 -15.55 2.46
N ARG A 202 -0.14 -16.00 1.67
CA ARG A 202 -1.13 -15.11 1.03
C ARG A 202 -1.94 -14.33 2.05
N ALA A 203 -2.36 -14.98 3.15
CA ALA A 203 -3.10 -14.29 4.21
C ALA A 203 -2.26 -13.20 4.89
N ALA A 204 -0.97 -13.47 5.15
CA ALA A 204 -0.04 -12.49 5.72
C ALA A 204 0.17 -11.28 4.79
N ASP A 205 0.41 -11.52 3.51
CA ASP A 205 0.60 -10.50 2.47
C ASP A 205 -0.66 -9.62 2.31
N ILE A 206 -1.83 -10.26 2.15
CA ILE A 206 -3.12 -9.56 2.06
C ILE A 206 -3.39 -8.77 3.35
N LEU A 207 -3.04 -9.30 4.52
CA LEU A 207 -3.20 -8.59 5.79
C LEU A 207 -2.31 -7.34 5.85
N GLY A 208 -1.08 -7.38 5.33
CA GLY A 208 -0.24 -6.19 5.18
C GLY A 208 -0.89 -5.11 4.32
N ASN A 209 -1.40 -5.49 3.15
CA ASN A 209 -2.11 -4.60 2.24
C ASN A 209 -3.38 -4.00 2.88
N VAL A 210 -4.25 -4.82 3.46
CA VAL A 210 -5.47 -4.40 4.18
C VAL A 210 -5.13 -3.48 5.35
N SER A 211 -4.08 -3.79 6.10
CA SER A 211 -3.65 -2.98 7.25
C SER A 211 -3.19 -1.59 6.82
N SER A 212 -2.52 -1.46 5.67
CA SER A 212 -2.13 -0.14 5.14
C SER A 212 -3.32 0.76 4.84
N VAL A 213 -4.45 0.20 4.39
CA VAL A 213 -5.69 0.94 4.15
C VAL A 213 -6.30 1.40 5.47
N ILE A 214 -6.37 0.50 6.45
CA ILE A 214 -6.94 0.79 7.78
C ILE A 214 -6.09 1.83 8.52
N ALA A 215 -4.76 1.71 8.47
CA ALA A 215 -3.81 2.56 9.18
C ALA A 215 -3.92 4.05 8.80
N ARG A 216 -4.41 4.37 7.59
CA ARG A 216 -4.69 5.76 7.18
C ARG A 216 -5.75 6.45 8.03
N LYS A 217 -6.68 5.68 8.61
CA LYS A 217 -7.79 6.19 9.42
C LYS A 217 -7.64 5.83 10.90
N ASP A 218 -7.14 4.63 11.19
CA ASP A 218 -7.00 4.10 12.54
C ASP A 218 -5.66 3.34 12.69
N PRO A 219 -4.52 4.06 12.79
CA PRO A 219 -3.22 3.43 13.00
C PRO A 219 -3.11 2.74 14.37
N GLY A 220 -3.96 3.11 15.33
CA GLY A 220 -4.02 2.49 16.65
C GLY A 220 -4.51 1.04 16.59
N ALA A 221 -5.54 0.76 15.78
CA ALA A 221 -6.03 -0.60 15.56
C ALA A 221 -4.95 -1.53 14.98
N ILE A 222 -4.15 -1.04 14.02
CA ILE A 222 -3.05 -1.82 13.43
C ILE A 222 -1.86 -1.96 14.37
N SER A 223 -1.57 -0.93 15.17
CA SER A 223 -0.57 -1.03 16.25
C SER A 223 -0.92 -2.12 17.25
N ASN A 224 -2.19 -2.19 17.68
CA ASN A 224 -2.67 -3.24 18.57
C ASN A 224 -2.58 -4.63 17.91
N LEU A 225 -2.92 -4.74 16.62
CA LEU A 225 -2.74 -5.97 15.86
C LEU A 225 -1.27 -6.43 15.85
N LEU A 226 -0.33 -5.53 15.52
CA LEU A 226 1.10 -5.83 15.54
C LEU A 226 1.58 -6.32 16.91
N GLN A 227 1.15 -5.65 17.99
CA GLN A 227 1.48 -6.06 19.35
C GLN A 227 0.96 -7.47 19.65
N ILE A 228 -0.28 -7.78 19.28
CA ILE A 228 -0.86 -9.12 19.45
C ILE A 228 -0.04 -10.17 18.68
N LEU A 229 0.29 -9.90 17.42
CA LEU A 229 1.07 -10.81 16.58
C LEU A 229 2.45 -11.07 17.17
N LEU A 230 3.18 -10.02 17.57
CA LEU A 230 4.54 -10.15 18.12
C LEU A 230 4.54 -10.78 19.53
N ASN A 231 3.59 -10.43 20.39
CA ASN A 231 3.47 -11.02 21.72
C ASN A 231 3.12 -12.52 21.65
N SER A 232 2.42 -12.96 20.60
CA SER A 232 2.10 -14.38 20.39
C SER A 232 3.35 -15.25 20.18
N LEU A 233 4.49 -14.65 19.79
CA LEU A 233 5.76 -15.35 19.55
C LEU A 233 6.47 -15.74 20.84
N SER A 234 6.22 -15.02 21.94
CA SER A 234 6.78 -15.35 23.25
C SER A 234 6.02 -16.48 23.96
N THR A 235 4.95 -17.00 23.36
CA THR A 235 4.13 -18.06 23.96
C THR A 235 4.68 -19.44 23.58
N PRO A 236 5.16 -20.25 24.55
CA PRO A 236 5.66 -21.60 24.26
C PRO A 236 4.61 -22.47 23.57
N GLY A 237 5.01 -23.16 22.49
CA GLY A 237 4.12 -24.06 21.74
C GLY A 237 3.14 -23.37 20.77
N SER A 238 3.18 -22.04 20.65
CA SER A 238 2.49 -21.32 19.59
C SER A 238 3.23 -21.49 18.26
N SER A 239 2.56 -21.99 17.22
CA SER A 239 3.07 -21.97 15.85
C SER A 239 3.04 -20.52 15.34
N GLY A 240 4.06 -19.72 15.69
CA GLY A 240 4.17 -18.31 15.34
C GLY A 240 4.40 -18.00 13.86
N TRP A 241 4.35 -19.01 12.98
CA TRP A 241 4.77 -18.92 11.58
C TRP A 241 4.04 -17.82 10.80
N GLY A 242 2.71 -17.84 10.77
CA GLY A 242 1.95 -16.80 10.07
C GLY A 242 1.97 -15.45 10.78
N SER A 243 2.16 -15.41 12.10
CA SER A 243 2.24 -14.16 12.86
C SER A 243 3.49 -13.35 12.54
N ILE A 244 4.63 -14.02 12.36
CA ILE A 244 5.90 -13.36 11.97
C ILE A 244 5.77 -12.75 10.58
N ASP A 245 5.28 -13.53 9.62
CA ASP A 245 5.10 -13.08 8.25
C ASP A 245 4.12 -11.91 8.18
N ALA A 246 2.98 -12.01 8.87
CA ALA A 246 2.00 -10.92 8.94
C ALA A 246 2.59 -9.64 9.54
N ALA A 247 3.39 -9.73 10.61
CA ALA A 247 4.05 -8.57 11.19
C ALA A 247 5.04 -7.93 10.19
N GLY A 248 5.80 -8.76 9.47
CA GLY A 248 6.70 -8.31 8.41
C GLY A 248 5.98 -7.57 7.29
N GLU A 249 4.88 -8.13 6.79
CA GLU A 249 4.08 -7.54 5.70
C GLU A 249 3.40 -6.24 6.13
N ILE A 250 2.85 -6.15 7.35
CA ILE A 250 2.28 -4.90 7.87
C ILE A 250 3.34 -3.78 7.92
N ILE A 251 4.54 -4.09 8.41
CA ILE A 251 5.64 -3.11 8.47
C ILE A 251 6.11 -2.73 7.07
N LEU A 252 6.25 -3.70 6.15
CA LEU A 252 6.62 -3.46 4.75
C LEU A 252 5.65 -2.49 4.05
N HIS A 253 4.35 -2.65 4.27
CA HIS A 253 3.33 -1.83 3.62
C HIS A 253 3.08 -0.47 4.30
N SER A 254 3.56 -0.24 5.52
CA SER A 254 3.40 1.03 6.24
C SER A 254 4.60 1.34 7.14
N PRO A 255 5.82 1.44 6.58
CA PRO A 255 7.06 1.54 7.36
C PRO A 255 7.14 2.83 8.16
N ASP A 256 6.64 3.95 7.63
CA ASP A 256 6.68 5.26 8.31
C ASP A 256 5.86 5.26 9.61
N LEU A 257 4.86 4.38 9.73
CA LEU A 257 4.03 4.24 10.93
C LEU A 257 4.55 3.16 11.88
N PHE A 258 5.12 2.07 11.34
CA PHE A 258 5.34 0.84 12.12
C PHE A 258 6.80 0.38 12.21
N ALA A 259 7.76 1.10 11.64
CA ALA A 259 9.19 0.76 11.73
C ALA A 259 9.69 0.62 13.19
N GLY A 260 9.06 1.32 14.14
CA GLY A 260 9.38 1.21 15.57
C GLY A 260 9.17 -0.19 16.17
N TYR A 261 8.44 -1.08 15.50
CA TYR A 261 8.24 -2.47 15.92
C TYR A 261 9.36 -3.41 15.48
N ILE A 262 10.19 -3.02 14.51
CA ILE A 262 11.24 -3.88 13.95
C ILE A 262 12.22 -4.37 15.03
N PRO A 263 12.73 -3.53 15.96
CA PRO A 263 13.66 -3.98 16.99
C PRO A 263 13.11 -5.11 17.88
N ALA A 264 11.79 -5.17 18.08
CA ALA A 264 11.14 -6.23 18.86
C ALA A 264 11.27 -7.61 18.18
N MET A 265 11.52 -7.67 16.88
CA MET A 265 11.74 -8.92 16.15
C MET A 265 13.15 -9.49 16.41
N TYR A 266 14.14 -8.64 16.73
CA TYR A 266 15.54 -9.05 16.84
C TYR A 266 15.83 -10.01 17.99
N GLN A 267 15.01 -9.99 19.05
CA GLN A 267 15.16 -10.89 20.18
C GLN A 267 14.95 -12.36 19.79
N PHE A 268 14.15 -12.61 18.74
CA PHE A 268 13.81 -13.97 18.28
C PHE A 268 14.85 -14.57 17.32
N LEU A 269 15.86 -13.80 16.88
CA LEU A 269 16.95 -14.33 16.03
C LEU A 269 17.77 -15.42 16.74
N GLY A 270 17.77 -15.45 18.08
CA GLY A 270 18.44 -16.48 18.86
C GLY A 270 17.71 -17.82 18.84
N ASP A 271 16.38 -17.83 18.67
CA ASP A 271 15.55 -19.03 18.69
C ASP A 271 15.61 -19.73 17.33
N GLU A 272 16.20 -20.94 17.29
CA GLU A 272 16.37 -21.72 16.05
C GLU A 272 15.04 -21.99 15.33
N SER A 273 13.92 -22.11 16.06
CA SER A 273 12.61 -22.42 15.49
C SER A 273 11.93 -21.20 14.86
N LEU A 274 12.22 -19.99 15.34
CA LEU A 274 11.62 -18.74 14.86
C LEU A 274 12.53 -17.99 13.90
N ARG A 275 13.85 -18.20 14.00
CA ARG A 275 14.88 -17.47 13.26
C ARG A 275 14.64 -17.45 11.74
N PRO A 276 14.29 -18.56 11.05
CA PRO A 276 14.00 -18.51 9.62
C PRO A 276 12.87 -17.55 9.27
N GLY A 277 11.75 -17.59 10.00
CA GLY A 277 10.61 -16.69 9.81
C GLY A 277 10.98 -15.24 10.08
N ILE A 278 11.75 -14.96 11.14
CA ILE A 278 12.19 -13.60 11.46
C ILE A 278 13.09 -13.05 10.35
N LEU A 279 14.05 -13.84 9.87
CA LEU A 279 14.91 -13.44 8.76
C LEU A 279 14.12 -13.21 7.47
N ARG A 280 13.12 -14.06 7.19
CA ARG A 280 12.20 -13.86 6.05
C ARG A 280 11.45 -12.54 6.16
N ALA A 281 10.84 -12.25 7.31
CA ALA A 281 10.12 -10.99 7.53
C ALA A 281 11.03 -9.77 7.40
N LEU A 282 12.25 -9.82 7.96
CA LEU A 282 13.23 -8.75 7.84
C LEU A 282 13.73 -8.58 6.39
N ALA A 283 13.96 -9.69 5.68
CA ALA A 283 14.29 -9.67 4.27
C ALA A 283 13.18 -9.00 3.45
N ARG A 284 11.91 -9.32 3.72
CA ARG A 284 10.75 -8.66 3.09
C ARG A 284 10.72 -7.16 3.38
N ILE A 285 10.85 -6.74 4.64
CA ILE A 285 10.91 -5.31 5.02
C ILE A 285 12.05 -4.57 4.28
N SER A 286 13.23 -5.18 4.19
CA SER A 286 14.39 -4.58 3.50
C SER A 286 14.22 -4.40 2.00
N MET A 287 13.26 -5.08 1.34
CA MET A 287 12.96 -4.84 -0.07
C MET A 287 12.36 -3.45 -0.31
N GLY A 288 11.63 -2.92 0.67
CA GLY A 288 11.02 -1.59 0.59
C GLY A 288 11.87 -0.48 1.22
N ARG A 289 12.50 -0.78 2.37
CA ARG A 289 13.18 0.23 3.21
C ARG A 289 14.46 -0.35 3.85
N PRO A 290 15.50 -0.69 3.07
CA PRO A 290 16.73 -1.33 3.58
C PRO A 290 17.47 -0.48 4.63
N GLU A 291 17.32 0.84 4.59
CA GLU A 291 17.92 1.79 5.53
C GLU A 291 17.45 1.59 6.98
N LEU A 292 16.22 1.11 7.19
CA LEU A 292 15.64 0.91 8.53
C LEU A 292 16.35 -0.18 9.34
N ILE A 293 16.99 -1.13 8.65
CA ILE A 293 17.60 -2.31 9.28
C ILE A 293 19.04 -2.55 8.85
N ARG A 294 19.68 -1.55 8.22
CA ARG A 294 21.06 -1.66 7.73
C ARG A 294 22.06 -2.03 8.82
N ASN A 295 21.82 -1.57 10.05
CA ASN A 295 22.65 -1.89 11.23
C ASN A 295 22.63 -3.38 11.62
N LEU A 296 21.72 -4.17 11.07
CA LEU A 296 21.59 -5.58 11.38
C LEU A 296 22.59 -6.46 10.62
N SER A 297 23.22 -5.97 9.54
CA SER A 297 24.10 -6.76 8.66
C SER A 297 25.15 -7.55 9.43
N PHE A 298 25.92 -6.88 10.29
CA PHE A 298 26.96 -7.51 11.12
C PHE A 298 26.42 -8.55 12.10
N ARG A 299 25.18 -8.37 12.60
CA ARG A 299 24.57 -9.28 13.57
C ARG A 299 24.11 -10.58 12.92
N VAL A 300 23.62 -10.53 11.68
CA VAL A 300 23.09 -11.70 10.97
C VAL A 300 24.13 -12.41 10.11
N MET A 301 25.22 -11.74 9.73
CA MET A 301 26.30 -12.33 8.93
C MET A 301 26.84 -13.66 9.50
N PRO A 302 27.05 -13.84 10.82
CA PRO A 302 27.47 -15.13 11.38
C PRO A 302 26.49 -16.28 11.10
N LEU A 303 25.22 -16.01 10.78
CA LEU A 303 24.21 -17.01 10.48
C LEU A 303 24.44 -17.70 9.12
N LEU A 304 25.29 -17.13 8.24
CA LEU A 304 25.74 -17.77 7.00
C LEU A 304 26.62 -19.02 7.25
N ALA A 305 27.06 -19.26 8.49
CA ALA A 305 27.87 -20.42 8.85
C ALA A 305 27.07 -21.48 9.62
N LYS A 306 27.08 -22.73 9.13
CA LYS A 306 26.56 -23.92 9.84
C LYS A 306 25.11 -23.81 10.34
N SER A 307 24.25 -23.15 9.57
CA SER A 307 22.81 -23.08 9.85
C SER A 307 21.99 -23.99 8.93
N ASP A 308 20.70 -24.15 9.25
CA ASP A 308 19.72 -24.79 8.39
C ASP A 308 19.54 -24.01 7.07
N PRO A 309 19.04 -24.65 5.99
CA PRO A 309 18.90 -24.02 4.68
C PRO A 309 18.06 -22.74 4.67
N GLU A 310 16.99 -22.65 5.45
CA GLU A 310 16.12 -21.47 5.46
C GLU A 310 16.81 -20.29 6.12
N THR A 311 17.46 -20.51 7.27
CA THR A 311 18.28 -19.48 7.91
C THR A 311 19.35 -18.97 6.95
N LEU A 312 20.03 -19.85 6.22
CA LEU A 312 21.06 -19.46 5.24
C LEU A 312 20.47 -18.64 4.10
N GLY A 313 19.41 -19.14 3.46
CA GLY A 313 18.78 -18.49 2.32
C GLY A 313 18.19 -17.13 2.66
N TYR A 314 17.44 -17.01 3.76
CA TYR A 314 16.86 -15.73 4.18
C TYR A 314 17.92 -14.76 4.71
N THR A 315 18.99 -15.24 5.34
CA THR A 315 20.15 -14.38 5.68
C THR A 315 20.81 -13.83 4.42
N ALA A 316 21.01 -14.67 3.40
CA ALA A 316 21.57 -14.23 2.12
C ALA A 316 20.68 -13.17 1.45
N CYS A 317 19.36 -13.42 1.37
CA CYS A 317 18.39 -12.45 0.85
C CYS A 317 18.47 -11.11 1.58
N LEU A 318 18.46 -11.13 2.92
CA LEU A 318 18.54 -9.94 3.75
C LEU A 318 19.84 -9.17 3.49
N LEU A 319 21.01 -9.82 3.56
CA LEU A 319 22.30 -9.17 3.33
C LEU A 319 22.44 -8.60 1.92
N GLY A 320 21.88 -9.28 0.92
CA GLY A 320 21.77 -8.79 -0.45
C GLY A 320 20.96 -7.49 -0.54
N ASN A 321 19.77 -7.45 0.08
CA ASN A 321 18.91 -6.28 0.09
C ASN A 321 19.57 -5.09 0.82
N LEU A 322 20.31 -5.34 1.92
CA LEU A 322 21.05 -4.30 2.64
C LEU A 322 22.29 -3.81 1.90
N GLY A 323 22.76 -4.54 0.88
CA GLY A 323 24.00 -4.25 0.18
C GLY A 323 25.22 -4.38 1.10
N ALA A 324 25.23 -5.41 1.96
CA ALA A 324 26.28 -5.66 2.94
C ALA A 324 27.56 -6.17 2.26
N ARG A 325 28.48 -5.24 1.93
CA ARG A 325 29.74 -5.57 1.24
C ARG A 325 30.66 -6.46 2.08
N GLU A 326 30.58 -6.32 3.40
CA GLU A 326 31.29 -7.14 4.37
C GLU A 326 30.94 -8.63 4.27
N ALA A 327 29.74 -8.98 3.79
CA ALA A 327 29.26 -10.36 3.73
C ALA A 327 29.67 -11.10 2.45
N VAL A 328 30.34 -10.44 1.48
CA VAL A 328 30.64 -11.03 0.17
C VAL A 328 31.41 -12.34 0.30
N SER A 329 32.47 -12.39 1.10
CA SER A 329 33.27 -13.60 1.26
C SER A 329 32.48 -14.76 1.89
N ASP A 330 31.55 -14.46 2.81
CA ASP A 330 30.72 -15.49 3.44
C ASP A 330 29.62 -16.00 2.49
N LEU A 331 29.05 -15.12 1.66
CA LEU A 331 28.10 -15.50 0.61
C LEU A 331 28.74 -16.39 -0.47
N GLU A 332 29.99 -16.11 -0.85
CA GLU A 332 30.73 -16.92 -1.81
C GLU A 332 30.91 -18.38 -1.35
N LYS A 333 31.08 -18.60 -0.04
CA LYS A 333 31.25 -19.95 0.54
C LYS A 333 30.01 -20.83 0.40
N ILE A 334 28.82 -20.23 0.24
CA ILE A 334 27.55 -20.96 0.15
C ILE A 334 26.98 -21.03 -1.28
N LEU A 335 27.70 -20.53 -2.30
CA LEU A 335 27.26 -20.57 -3.71
C LEU A 335 27.00 -22.00 -4.23
N GLY A 336 27.72 -22.99 -3.70
CA GLY A 336 27.58 -24.39 -4.08
C GLY A 336 26.40 -25.10 -3.41
N ASP A 337 25.72 -24.48 -2.45
CA ASP A 337 24.68 -25.13 -1.65
C ASP A 337 23.40 -25.37 -2.46
N GLN A 338 23.11 -26.65 -2.73
CA GLN A 338 21.94 -27.08 -3.51
C GLN A 338 20.70 -27.36 -2.68
N ARG A 339 20.76 -27.18 -1.34
CA ARG A 339 19.58 -27.38 -0.50
C ARG A 339 18.53 -26.34 -0.87
N GLU A 340 17.32 -26.81 -1.13
CA GLU A 340 16.21 -25.97 -1.56
C GLU A 340 15.40 -25.45 -0.38
N ILE A 341 14.89 -24.25 -0.54
CA ILE A 341 13.92 -23.64 0.36
C ILE A 341 12.78 -23.03 -0.44
N ASP A 342 11.63 -22.93 0.21
CA ASP A 342 10.45 -22.29 -0.34
C ASP A 342 10.57 -20.77 -0.19
N ILE A 343 10.41 -20.05 -1.31
CA ILE A 343 10.42 -18.60 -1.39
C ILE A 343 9.04 -18.14 -1.84
N TYR A 344 8.37 -17.37 -0.97
CA TYR A 344 7.13 -16.70 -1.30
C TYR A 344 7.39 -15.40 -2.07
N ASN A 345 6.71 -15.22 -3.19
CA ASN A 345 6.66 -13.96 -3.93
C ASN A 345 5.30 -13.78 -4.60
N ASN A 346 4.65 -12.63 -4.37
CA ASN A 346 3.43 -12.18 -5.05
C ASN A 346 2.37 -13.29 -5.24
N GLY A 347 2.04 -14.00 -4.17
CA GLY A 347 0.98 -15.01 -4.18
C GLY A 347 1.42 -16.39 -4.65
N GLU A 348 2.71 -16.63 -4.87
CA GLU A 348 3.23 -17.94 -5.27
C GLU A 348 4.39 -18.36 -4.36
N ILE A 349 4.59 -19.67 -4.21
CA ILE A 349 5.76 -20.25 -3.56
C ILE A 349 6.57 -20.99 -4.63
N ALA A 350 7.84 -20.62 -4.76
CA ALA A 350 8.79 -21.27 -5.65
C ALA A 350 9.97 -21.83 -4.85
N LYS A 351 10.54 -22.94 -5.33
CA LYS A 351 11.74 -23.53 -4.74
C LYS A 351 12.99 -22.88 -5.29
N HIS A 352 13.85 -22.42 -4.39
CA HIS A 352 15.15 -21.85 -4.72
C HIS A 352 16.24 -22.54 -3.90
N SER A 353 17.38 -22.83 -4.52
CA SER A 353 18.55 -23.29 -3.78
C SER A 353 19.20 -22.14 -3.01
N VAL A 354 19.79 -22.46 -1.85
CA VAL A 354 20.57 -21.49 -1.06
C VAL A 354 21.67 -20.85 -1.91
N GLY A 355 22.36 -21.62 -2.75
CA GLY A 355 23.39 -21.11 -3.65
C GLY A 355 22.86 -20.13 -4.70
N ARG A 356 21.64 -20.33 -5.20
CA ARG A 356 20.97 -19.36 -6.09
C ARG A 356 20.71 -18.05 -5.35
N LEU A 357 20.16 -18.12 -4.13
CA LEU A 357 19.88 -16.93 -3.32
C LEU A 357 21.16 -16.17 -2.95
N ALA A 358 22.25 -16.87 -2.66
CA ALA A 358 23.56 -16.28 -2.43
C ALA A 358 24.08 -15.55 -3.68
N LYS A 359 23.92 -16.15 -4.87
CA LYS A 359 24.29 -15.52 -6.14
C LYS A 359 23.47 -14.25 -6.41
N GLU A 360 22.16 -14.29 -6.18
CA GLU A 360 21.29 -13.12 -6.30
C GLU A 360 21.69 -12.01 -5.31
N ALA A 361 22.01 -12.37 -4.06
CA ALA A 361 22.48 -11.42 -3.05
C ALA A 361 23.80 -10.75 -3.44
N LEU A 362 24.77 -11.51 -3.95
CA LEU A 362 26.03 -10.97 -4.47
C LEU A 362 25.79 -9.99 -5.63
N GLY A 363 24.87 -10.32 -6.55
CA GLY A 363 24.45 -9.43 -7.63
C GLY A 363 23.93 -8.09 -7.11
N LYS A 364 23.05 -8.11 -6.09
CA LYS A 364 22.52 -6.89 -5.44
C LYS A 364 23.60 -6.06 -4.75
N ILE A 365 24.57 -6.71 -4.11
CA ILE A 365 25.67 -6.02 -3.42
C ILE A 365 26.59 -5.32 -4.45
N GLN A 366 26.95 -6.02 -5.52
CA GLN A 366 27.85 -5.55 -6.57
C GLN A 366 27.22 -4.49 -7.47
N ASN A 367 25.92 -4.59 -7.75
CA ASN A 367 25.18 -3.63 -8.57
C ASN A 367 24.07 -2.93 -7.76
N PRO A 368 24.34 -1.74 -7.17
CA PRO A 368 23.36 -1.01 -6.35
C PRO A 368 22.06 -0.66 -7.08
N GLU A 369 22.11 -0.47 -8.40
CA GLU A 369 20.94 -0.12 -9.22
C GLU A 369 19.90 -1.26 -9.26
N SER A 370 20.35 -2.51 -9.10
CA SER A 370 19.47 -3.69 -9.03
C SER A 370 18.67 -3.81 -7.72
N ARG A 371 18.97 -3.00 -6.70
CA ARG A 371 18.23 -3.00 -5.42
C ARG A 371 16.93 -2.21 -5.46
N SER A 372 16.82 -1.28 -6.41
CA SER A 372 15.67 -0.37 -6.56
C SER A 372 14.56 -0.93 -7.44
N GLN A 373 14.80 -2.05 -8.13
CA GLN A 373 13.78 -2.74 -8.92
C GLN A 373 12.93 -3.59 -7.97
N LYS A 374 11.75 -3.09 -7.62
CA LYS A 374 10.67 -3.95 -7.09
C LYS A 374 10.43 -5.06 -8.13
N PRO A 375 10.25 -6.33 -7.71
CA PRO A 375 9.74 -7.32 -8.64
C PRO A 375 8.37 -6.85 -9.12
N GLU A 376 8.16 -6.90 -10.44
CA GLU A 376 6.90 -6.57 -11.12
C GLU A 376 5.69 -7.33 -10.56
#